data_AF-N8YDK7-F1
#
_entry.id   AF-N8YDK7-F1
#
_cell.length_a   1.000
_cell.length_b   1.000
_cell.length_c   1.000
_cell.angle_alpha   90.00
_cell.angle_beta   90.00
_cell.angle_gamma   90.00
#
_symmetry.space_group_name_H-M   'P 1'
#
loop_
_entity.id
_entity.type
_entity.pdbx_description
1 polymer ?
#
loop_
_entity_poly.entity_id
_entity_poly.type
_entity_poly.pdbx_seq_one_letter_code
_entity_poly.pdbx_strand_id
1 'polypeptide(L)'
;MNIFNDFLNLLIQSPTALFIVVGLVSLCVGSFLNVVIYRTPKMMEKEWRQEWQAECQLLAGSQQIVIDEEKLSLSQPASTCPQCKTPIRWYQNIPVISWLALRGKCASCQNPISIRYPLVELLTAICSLTVVAVYGPTLQMVFGVLLSWVLITLTFIDFDTQLLPDRFTLTLAALGLGINSFEIYTTANAAIWGYIIGFLCLWIVYYLFKIVTGKEGMGYGDFKLLAALGAWMGPLMLPLIILLSSVVGAIIGIILLKIRKENIPFAFGPYIAIAGWIAFLWGEQIMKIYLGQ
;
A
#
# COMPACT_ATOMS: atom_id res chain seq x y z
N MET A 1 -2.51 -35.93 -17.29
CA MET A 1 -3.36 -34.77 -16.93
C MET A 1 -2.68 -34.07 -15.77
N ASN A 2 -2.28 -32.81 -15.93
CA ASN A 2 -1.42 -32.12 -14.96
C ASN A 2 -2.23 -31.72 -13.73
N ILE A 3 -1.80 -32.17 -12.55
CA ILE A 3 -2.39 -31.82 -11.23
C ILE A 3 -2.67 -30.31 -11.10
N PHE A 4 -1.79 -29.48 -11.68
CA PHE A 4 -1.95 -28.02 -11.72
C PHE A 4 -3.19 -27.56 -12.48
N ASN A 5 -3.47 -28.15 -13.65
CA ASN A 5 -4.63 -27.80 -14.46
C ASN A 5 -5.91 -28.26 -13.76
N ASP A 6 -5.90 -29.43 -13.13
CA ASP A 6 -7.05 -29.94 -12.38
C ASP A 6 -7.35 -29.03 -11.17
N PHE A 7 -6.30 -28.54 -10.49
CA PHE A 7 -6.44 -27.57 -9.41
C PHE A 7 -7.00 -26.22 -9.89
N LEU A 8 -6.49 -25.68 -11.01
CA LEU A 8 -7.03 -24.45 -11.60
C LEU A 8 -8.50 -24.62 -11.99
N ASN A 9 -8.85 -25.75 -12.61
CA ASN A 9 -10.22 -26.07 -12.97
C ASN A 9 -11.14 -26.13 -11.73
N LEU A 10 -10.66 -26.71 -10.63
CA LEU A 10 -11.39 -26.71 -9.36
C LEU A 10 -11.66 -25.29 -8.86
N LEU A 11 -10.66 -24.39 -8.89
CA LEU A 11 -10.83 -23.01 -8.45
C LEU A 11 -11.80 -22.21 -9.34
N ILE A 12 -11.79 -22.48 -10.65
CA ILE A 12 -12.70 -21.83 -11.59
C ILE A 12 -14.15 -22.32 -11.40
N GLN A 13 -14.34 -23.62 -11.14
CA GLN A 13 -15.66 -24.24 -11.02
C GLN A 13 -16.29 -24.11 -9.63
N SER A 14 -15.48 -23.98 -8.57
CA SER A 14 -15.95 -23.94 -7.18
C SER A 14 -15.68 -22.57 -6.55
N PRO A 15 -16.70 -21.71 -6.43
CA PRO A 15 -16.57 -20.42 -5.74
C PRO A 15 -16.07 -20.60 -4.31
N THR A 16 -16.57 -21.60 -3.58
CA THR A 16 -16.13 -21.86 -2.20
C THR A 16 -14.64 -22.19 -2.12
N ALA A 17 -14.12 -23.01 -3.04
CA ALA A 17 -12.69 -23.33 -3.06
C ALA A 17 -11.85 -22.09 -3.36
N LEU A 18 -12.29 -21.25 -4.31
CA LEU A 18 -11.63 -20.00 -4.65
C LEU A 18 -11.54 -19.03 -3.45
N PHE A 19 -12.65 -18.78 -2.77
CA PHE A 19 -12.69 -17.90 -1.60
C PHE A 19 -11.79 -18.42 -0.46
N ILE A 20 -11.80 -19.72 -0.19
CA ILE A 20 -10.94 -20.32 0.85
C ILE A 20 -9.47 -20.15 0.50
N VAL A 21 -9.07 -20.51 -0.73
CA VAL A 21 -7.66 -20.44 -1.15
C VAL A 21 -7.17 -19.00 -1.17
N VAL A 22 -7.92 -18.07 -1.77
CA VAL A 22 -7.54 -16.65 -1.79
C VAL A 22 -7.51 -16.08 -0.38
N GLY A 23 -8.49 -16.39 0.46
CA GLY A 23 -8.52 -15.93 1.85
C GLY A 23 -7.29 -16.37 2.65
N LEU A 24 -6.92 -17.65 2.56
CA LEU A 24 -5.73 -18.19 3.25
C LEU A 24 -4.42 -17.58 2.72
N VAL A 25 -4.28 -17.44 1.39
CA VAL A 25 -3.10 -16.81 0.78
C VAL A 25 -3.00 -15.35 1.22
N SER A 26 -4.11 -14.60 1.18
CA SER A 26 -4.13 -13.18 1.55
C SER A 26 -3.88 -12.95 3.04
N LEU A 27 -4.26 -13.88 3.92
CA LEU A 27 -3.87 -13.85 5.33
C LEU A 27 -2.34 -13.97 5.48
N CYS A 28 -1.73 -14.94 4.80
CA CYS A 28 -0.27 -15.14 4.81
C CYS A 28 0.47 -13.93 4.25
N VAL A 29 -0.02 -13.39 3.12
CA VAL A 29 0.54 -12.18 2.51
C VAL A 29 0.37 -10.99 3.44
N GLY A 30 -0.79 -10.79 4.06
CA GLY A 30 -1.02 -9.71 5.02
C GLY A 30 -0.04 -9.76 6.21
N SER A 31 0.33 -10.96 6.66
CA SER A 31 1.34 -11.12 7.70
C SER A 31 2.73 -10.70 7.21
N PHE A 32 3.08 -11.01 5.97
CA PHE A 32 4.28 -10.49 5.31
C PHE A 32 4.23 -8.97 5.11
N LEU A 33 3.07 -8.40 4.77
CA LEU A 33 2.91 -6.95 4.60
C LEU A 33 3.23 -6.19 5.90
N ASN A 34 2.91 -6.74 7.08
CA ASN A 34 3.34 -6.13 8.34
C ASN A 34 4.87 -5.97 8.43
N VAL A 35 5.64 -6.94 7.91
CA VAL A 35 7.10 -6.86 7.85
C VAL A 35 7.54 -5.78 6.87
N VAL A 36 6.91 -5.73 5.69
CA VAL A 36 7.21 -4.74 4.65
C VAL A 36 6.93 -3.32 5.16
N ILE A 37 5.73 -3.08 5.70
CA ILE A 37 5.29 -1.80 6.25
C ILE A 37 6.29 -1.28 7.29
N TYR A 38 6.75 -2.16 8.19
CA TYR A 38 7.67 -1.78 9.25
C TYR A 38 9.12 -1.59 8.77
N ARG A 39 9.62 -2.46 7.88
CA ARG A 39 11.04 -2.50 7.53
C ARG A 39 11.40 -1.58 6.38
N THR A 40 10.52 -1.36 5.39
CA THR A 40 10.89 -0.56 4.21
C THR A 40 11.31 0.86 4.55
N PRO A 41 10.57 1.63 5.40
CA PRO A 41 11.01 2.97 5.76
C PRO A 41 12.35 2.99 6.50
N LYS A 42 12.58 2.01 7.39
CA LYS A 42 13.84 1.88 8.13
C LYS A 42 15.03 1.52 7.23
N MET A 43 14.79 0.70 6.22
CA MET A 43 15.79 0.38 5.21
C MET A 43 16.16 1.63 4.42
N MET A 44 15.17 2.40 3.95
CA MET A 44 15.41 3.65 3.22
C MET A 44 16.17 4.67 4.07
N GLU A 45 15.84 4.80 5.36
CA GLU A 45 16.52 5.72 6.27
C GLU A 45 17.99 5.32 6.52
N LYS A 46 18.26 4.00 6.60
CA LYS A 46 19.63 3.47 6.69
C LYS A 46 20.41 3.67 5.39
N GLU A 47 19.80 3.37 4.24
CA GLU A 47 20.36 3.58 2.90
C GLU A 47 20.77 5.05 2.73
N TRP A 48 19.87 5.99 3.05
CA TRP A 48 20.16 7.42 3.04
C TRP A 48 21.35 7.77 3.94
N ARG A 49 21.34 7.33 5.21
CA ARG A 49 22.42 7.65 6.17
C ARG A 49 23.78 7.16 5.66
N GLN A 50 23.82 5.98 5.05
CA GLN A 50 25.05 5.43 4.49
C GLN A 50 25.55 6.25 3.29
N GLU A 51 24.65 6.62 2.37
CA GLU A 51 24.97 7.47 1.22
C GLU A 51 25.50 8.84 1.66
N TRP A 52 24.82 9.47 2.63
CA TRP A 52 25.23 10.76 3.19
C TRP A 52 26.61 10.68 3.88
N GLN A 53 26.85 9.63 4.66
CA GLN A 53 28.15 9.41 5.32
C GLN A 53 29.27 9.21 4.30
N ALA A 54 29.02 8.43 3.25
CA ALA A 54 29.99 8.23 2.18
C ALA A 54 30.32 9.54 1.46
N GLU A 55 29.31 10.37 1.16
CA GLU A 55 29.51 11.68 0.54
C GLU A 55 30.31 12.64 1.44
N CYS A 56 29.97 12.71 2.74
CA CYS A 56 30.71 13.52 3.70
C CYS A 56 32.18 13.07 3.84
N GLN A 57 32.45 11.76 3.82
CA GLN A 57 33.80 11.22 3.89
C GLN A 57 34.63 11.61 2.65
N LEU A 58 34.03 11.52 1.46
CA LEU A 58 34.66 11.94 0.21
C LEU A 58 35.02 13.45 0.25
N LEU A 59 34.12 14.29 0.76
CA LEU A 59 34.33 15.73 0.87
C LEU A 59 35.34 16.11 1.97
N ALA A 60 35.37 15.39 3.09
CA ALA A 60 36.26 15.67 4.21
C ALA A 60 37.70 15.19 4.01
N GLY A 61 37.97 14.38 2.96
CA GLY A 61 39.30 13.79 2.72
C GLY A 61 39.77 12.85 3.84
N SER A 62 38.87 12.42 4.72
CA SER A 62 39.18 11.62 5.91
C SER A 62 38.90 10.14 5.65
N GLN A 63 39.87 9.29 6.00
CA GLN A 63 39.81 7.82 5.91
C GLN A 63 39.02 7.19 7.08
N GLN A 64 37.93 7.83 7.51
CA GLN A 64 37.16 7.34 8.66
C GLN A 64 36.34 6.10 8.27
N ILE A 65 36.48 5.05 9.08
CA ILE A 65 35.86 3.73 8.88
C ILE A 65 34.34 3.87 9.02
N VAL A 66 33.61 3.47 7.98
CA VAL A 66 32.15 3.29 8.01
C VAL A 66 31.81 2.29 9.11
N ILE A 67 30.99 2.70 10.08
CA ILE A 67 30.46 1.79 11.10
C ILE A 67 29.52 0.83 10.38
N ASP A 68 29.86 -0.45 10.35
CA ASP A 68 29.05 -1.51 9.75
C ASP A 68 27.78 -1.72 10.59
N GLU A 69 26.75 -0.91 10.30
CA GLU A 69 25.42 -1.17 10.83
C GLU A 69 24.87 -2.46 10.22
N GLU A 70 24.45 -3.41 11.05
CA GLU A 70 23.81 -4.65 10.61
C GLU A 70 22.76 -4.37 9.50
N LYS A 71 22.98 -5.02 8.35
CA LYS A 71 22.16 -4.84 7.15
C LYS A 71 20.74 -5.34 7.40
N LEU A 72 19.80 -4.41 7.56
CA LEU A 72 18.38 -4.71 7.66
C LEU A 72 17.84 -5.04 6.26
N SER A 73 17.20 -6.20 6.11
CA SER A 73 16.48 -6.57 4.89
C SER A 73 15.06 -7.02 5.20
N LEU A 74 14.27 -7.28 4.15
CA LEU A 74 12.90 -7.79 4.33
C LEU A 74 12.89 -9.19 4.97
N SER A 75 13.90 -10.03 4.70
CA SER A 75 13.98 -11.41 5.19
C SER A 75 14.88 -11.58 6.41
N GLN A 76 15.81 -10.64 6.67
CA GLN A 76 16.79 -10.74 7.75
C GLN A 76 16.85 -9.44 8.56
N PRO A 77 16.96 -9.51 9.90
CA PRO A 77 16.93 -10.72 10.73
C PRO A 77 15.52 -11.34 10.82
N ALA A 78 15.39 -12.50 11.45
CA ALA A 78 14.07 -13.10 11.73
C ALA A 78 13.21 -12.19 12.62
N SER A 79 11.89 -12.33 12.56
CA SER A 79 10.98 -11.60 13.45
C SER A 79 11.29 -11.92 14.91
N THR A 80 11.43 -10.90 15.74
CA THR A 80 11.78 -11.00 17.17
C THR A 80 10.82 -10.21 18.02
N CYS A 81 10.65 -10.60 19.28
CA CYS A 81 9.90 -9.80 20.24
C CYS A 81 10.65 -8.48 20.54
N PRO A 82 9.98 -7.31 20.51
CA PRO A 82 10.65 -6.03 20.77
C PRO A 82 11.20 -5.91 22.19
N GLN A 83 10.65 -6.64 23.17
CA GLN A 83 11.05 -6.54 24.57
C GLN A 83 12.11 -7.58 24.96
N CYS A 84 11.87 -8.87 24.68
CA CYS A 84 12.79 -9.93 25.09
C CYS A 84 13.75 -10.39 23.98
N LYS A 85 13.61 -9.84 22.75
CA LYS A 85 14.41 -10.18 21.56
C LYS A 85 14.41 -11.66 21.17
N THR A 86 13.59 -12.50 21.81
CA THR A 86 13.45 -13.91 21.46
C THR A 86 12.92 -14.03 20.02
N PRO A 87 13.51 -14.89 19.18
CA PRO A 87 13.02 -15.12 17.83
C PRO A 87 11.63 -15.75 17.87
N ILE A 88 10.75 -15.26 16.99
CA ILE A 88 9.39 -15.76 16.83
C ILE A 88 9.44 -17.02 15.96
N ARG A 89 8.88 -18.12 16.47
CA ARG A 89 8.85 -19.40 15.74
C ARG A 89 7.84 -19.33 14.59
N TRP A 90 8.04 -20.15 13.55
CA TRP A 90 7.20 -20.11 12.34
C TRP A 90 5.69 -20.27 12.63
N TYR A 91 5.31 -21.16 13.57
CA TYR A 91 3.89 -21.38 13.93
C TYR A 91 3.30 -20.23 14.76
N GLN A 92 4.14 -19.38 15.36
CA GLN A 92 3.70 -18.15 16.03
C GLN A 92 3.46 -17.01 15.02
N ASN A 93 3.82 -17.21 13.75
CA ASN A 93 3.50 -16.31 12.65
C ASN A 93 2.31 -16.81 11.80
N ILE A 94 1.54 -17.82 12.26
CA ILE A 94 0.31 -18.23 11.56
C ILE A 94 -0.69 -17.07 11.69
N PRO A 95 -1.08 -16.41 10.58
CA PRO A 95 -1.87 -15.18 10.61
C PRO A 95 -3.16 -15.35 11.42
N VAL A 96 -3.50 -14.35 12.24
CA VAL A 96 -4.69 -14.26 13.11
C VAL A 96 -4.76 -15.33 14.21
N ILE A 97 -4.59 -16.60 13.85
CA ILE A 97 -4.70 -17.77 14.72
C ILE A 97 -3.64 -17.73 15.81
N SER A 98 -2.38 -17.41 15.47
CA SER A 98 -1.31 -17.37 16.47
C SER A 98 -1.55 -16.26 17.50
N TRP A 99 -2.03 -15.10 17.05
CA TRP A 99 -2.33 -13.97 17.93
C TRP A 99 -3.48 -14.31 18.88
N LEU A 100 -4.55 -14.93 18.38
CA LEU A 100 -5.68 -15.40 19.21
C LEU A 100 -5.25 -16.47 20.21
N ALA A 101 -4.48 -17.47 19.77
CA ALA A 101 -3.98 -18.55 20.63
C ALA A 101 -3.07 -18.02 21.74
N LEU A 102 -2.24 -17.03 21.43
CA LEU A 102 -1.36 -16.35 22.40
C LEU A 102 -2.07 -15.23 23.19
N ARG A 103 -3.37 -15.00 22.95
CA ARG A 103 -4.16 -13.91 23.56
C ARG A 103 -3.51 -12.54 23.40
N GLY A 104 -2.90 -12.32 22.24
CA GLY A 104 -2.18 -11.09 21.91
C GLY A 104 -0.96 -10.82 22.78
N LYS A 105 -0.26 -11.86 23.27
CA LYS A 105 0.94 -11.72 24.11
C LYS A 105 2.12 -12.52 23.57
N CYS A 106 3.34 -12.08 23.86
CA CYS A 106 4.53 -12.86 23.55
C CYS A 106 4.54 -14.16 24.35
N ALA A 107 4.84 -15.29 23.70
CA ALA A 107 4.91 -16.60 24.34
C ALA A 107 5.98 -16.69 25.45
N SER A 108 7.06 -15.91 25.37
CA SER A 108 8.17 -15.95 26.32
C SER A 108 8.00 -14.92 27.45
N CYS A 109 7.82 -13.64 27.12
CA CYS A 109 7.81 -12.55 28.10
C CYS A 109 6.43 -11.96 28.43
N GLN A 110 5.35 -12.49 27.82
CA GLN A 110 3.96 -12.01 28.01
C GLN A 110 3.69 -10.55 27.64
N ASN A 111 4.66 -9.85 27.02
CA ASN A 111 4.45 -8.49 26.53
C ASN A 111 3.33 -8.46 25.46
N PRO A 112 2.39 -7.50 25.52
CA PRO A 112 1.33 -7.37 24.52
C PRO A 112 1.87 -7.19 23.10
N ILE A 113 1.27 -7.90 22.15
CA ILE A 113 1.47 -7.78 20.72
C ILE A 113 0.35 -6.90 20.17
N SER A 114 0.72 -5.85 19.43
CA SER A 114 -0.24 -4.88 18.88
C SER A 114 -1.36 -5.56 18.07
N ILE A 115 -2.59 -5.08 18.23
CA ILE A 115 -3.74 -5.53 17.43
C ILE A 115 -3.62 -5.13 15.95
N ARG A 116 -2.68 -4.23 15.62
CA ARG A 116 -2.39 -3.83 14.23
C ARG A 116 -2.01 -5.02 13.36
N TYR A 117 -1.25 -5.99 13.88
CA TYR A 117 -0.81 -7.15 13.11
C TYR A 117 -1.98 -7.98 12.56
N PRO A 118 -2.88 -8.53 13.41
CA PRO A 118 -4.05 -9.26 12.91
C PRO A 118 -5.02 -8.37 12.14
N LEU A 119 -5.07 -7.05 12.40
CA LEU A 119 -5.90 -6.13 11.63
C LEU A 119 -5.44 -6.02 10.17
N VAL A 120 -4.14 -5.86 9.92
CA VAL A 120 -3.58 -5.81 8.55
C VAL A 120 -3.82 -7.13 7.83
N GLU A 121 -3.66 -8.27 8.53
CA GLU A 121 -3.92 -9.61 7.99
C GLU A 121 -5.38 -9.77 7.55
N LEU A 122 -6.33 -9.43 8.43
CA LEU A 122 -7.76 -9.49 8.15
C LEU A 122 -8.17 -8.50 7.05
N LEU A 123 -7.66 -7.27 7.08
CA LEU A 123 -7.95 -6.28 6.05
C LEU A 123 -7.48 -6.77 4.67
N THR A 124 -6.28 -7.35 4.60
CA THR A 124 -5.72 -7.91 3.36
C THR A 124 -6.60 -9.04 2.83
N ALA A 125 -7.07 -9.92 3.71
CA ALA A 125 -8.02 -10.97 3.34
C ALA A 125 -9.36 -10.40 2.86
N ILE A 126 -9.98 -9.50 3.61
CA ILE A 126 -11.28 -8.89 3.27
C ILE A 126 -11.21 -8.16 1.92
N CYS A 127 -10.20 -7.32 1.70
CA CYS A 127 -10.02 -6.63 0.43
C CYS A 127 -9.84 -7.62 -0.73
N SER A 128 -9.05 -8.68 -0.54
CA SER A 128 -8.85 -9.70 -1.58
C SER A 128 -10.13 -10.47 -1.89
N LEU A 129 -10.89 -10.87 -0.87
CA LEU A 129 -12.17 -11.56 -1.06
C LEU A 129 -13.21 -10.66 -1.72
N THR A 130 -13.16 -9.35 -1.46
CA THR A 130 -14.01 -8.38 -2.14
C THR A 130 -13.67 -8.30 -3.63
N VAL A 131 -12.38 -8.28 -3.98
CA VAL A 131 -11.93 -8.35 -5.39
C VAL A 131 -12.42 -9.64 -6.05
N VAL A 132 -12.33 -10.78 -5.36
CA VAL A 132 -12.85 -12.08 -5.86
C VAL A 132 -14.36 -12.00 -6.08
N ALA A 133 -15.11 -11.38 -5.17
CA ALA A 133 -16.55 -11.23 -5.31
C ALA A 133 -16.95 -10.33 -6.49
N VAL A 134 -16.13 -9.34 -6.85
CA VAL A 134 -16.39 -8.42 -7.97
C VAL A 134 -15.99 -9.02 -9.32
N TYR A 135 -14.78 -9.60 -9.43
CA TYR A 135 -14.21 -10.03 -10.71
C TYR A 135 -14.24 -11.54 -10.97
N GLY A 136 -14.54 -12.37 -9.96
CA GLY A 136 -14.55 -13.83 -10.09
C GLY A 136 -13.16 -14.44 -10.41
N PRO A 137 -13.08 -15.69 -10.89
CA PRO A 137 -11.82 -16.35 -11.24
C PRO A 137 -11.25 -15.85 -12.58
N THR A 138 -10.86 -14.57 -12.65
CA THR A 138 -10.34 -13.91 -13.85
C THR A 138 -8.93 -13.35 -13.64
N LEU A 139 -8.25 -12.95 -14.73
CA LEU A 139 -6.98 -12.22 -14.63
C LEU A 139 -7.14 -10.86 -13.92
N GLN A 140 -8.29 -10.21 -14.09
CA GLN A 140 -8.64 -8.99 -13.35
C GLN A 140 -8.61 -9.25 -11.84
N MET A 141 -9.16 -10.36 -11.36
CA MET A 141 -9.08 -10.68 -9.94
C MET A 141 -7.64 -10.77 -9.43
N VAL A 142 -6.75 -11.48 -10.16
CA VAL A 142 -5.34 -11.64 -9.75
C VAL A 142 -4.65 -10.29 -9.61
N PHE A 143 -4.77 -9.43 -10.62
CA PHE A 143 -4.13 -8.12 -10.60
C PHE A 143 -4.81 -7.15 -9.62
N GLY A 144 -6.11 -7.24 -9.42
CA GLY A 144 -6.85 -6.44 -8.44
C GLY A 144 -6.47 -6.78 -7.01
N VAL A 145 -6.20 -8.06 -6.73
CA VAL A 145 -5.66 -8.52 -5.44
C VAL A 145 -4.24 -7.95 -5.22
N LEU A 146 -3.38 -8.01 -6.23
CA LEU A 146 -2.03 -7.42 -6.16
C LEU A 146 -2.07 -5.90 -5.93
N LEU A 147 -2.91 -5.17 -6.67
CA LEU A 147 -3.14 -3.74 -6.45
C LEU A 147 -3.60 -3.46 -5.01
N SER A 148 -4.53 -4.27 -4.49
CA SER A 148 -5.04 -4.12 -3.12
C SER A 148 -3.92 -4.26 -2.08
N TRP A 149 -3.04 -5.26 -2.25
CA TRP A 149 -1.90 -5.47 -1.33
C TRP A 149 -0.92 -4.31 -1.33
N VAL A 150 -0.61 -3.75 -2.51
CA VAL A 150 0.28 -2.59 -2.63
C VAL A 150 -0.36 -1.34 -2.00
N LEU A 151 -1.65 -1.10 -2.25
CA LEU A 151 -2.36 0.05 -1.66
C LEU A 151 -2.46 -0.05 -0.13
N ILE A 152 -2.72 -1.24 0.41
CA ILE A 152 -2.69 -1.47 1.87
C ILE A 152 -1.29 -1.15 2.43
N THR A 153 -0.24 -1.65 1.77
CA THR A 153 1.15 -1.40 2.18
C THR A 153 1.46 0.10 2.19
N LEU A 154 1.16 0.80 1.11
CA LEU A 154 1.37 2.24 0.97
C LEU A 154 0.58 3.04 2.01
N THR A 155 -0.68 2.67 2.25
CA THR A 155 -1.56 3.31 3.24
C THR A 155 -0.92 3.27 4.63
N PHE A 156 -0.47 2.10 5.07
CA PHE A 156 0.11 1.96 6.40
C PHE A 156 1.51 2.56 6.54
N ILE A 157 2.32 2.56 5.47
CA ILE A 157 3.63 3.23 5.49
C ILE A 157 3.44 4.75 5.58
N ASP A 158 2.51 5.30 4.82
CA ASP A 158 2.27 6.75 4.81
C ASP A 158 1.62 7.22 6.12
N PHE A 159 0.70 6.43 6.71
CA PHE A 159 0.18 6.72 8.05
C PHE A 159 1.27 6.78 9.13
N ASP A 160 2.29 5.92 9.03
CA ASP A 160 3.35 5.83 10.05
C ASP A 160 4.45 6.87 9.84
N THR A 161 4.83 7.12 8.58
CA THR A 161 6.05 7.86 8.24
C THR A 161 5.83 9.04 7.30
N GLN A 162 4.62 9.22 6.75
CA GLN A 162 4.32 10.24 5.75
C GLN A 162 5.19 10.13 4.48
N LEU A 163 5.57 8.89 4.15
CA LEU A 163 6.38 8.56 2.99
C LEU A 163 5.61 7.58 2.10
N LEU A 164 5.71 7.80 0.79
CA LEU A 164 5.26 6.85 -0.23
C LEU A 164 6.48 6.38 -1.02
N PRO A 165 7.05 5.20 -0.71
CA PRO A 165 8.27 4.73 -1.37
C PRO A 165 8.08 4.55 -2.87
N ASP A 166 9.01 5.11 -3.65
CA ASP A 166 9.02 5.03 -5.11
C ASP A 166 9.02 3.58 -5.62
N ARG A 167 9.68 2.66 -4.89
CA ARG A 167 9.68 1.23 -5.19
C ARG A 167 8.30 0.59 -5.22
N PHE A 168 7.30 1.19 -4.57
CA PHE A 168 5.91 0.71 -4.63
C PHE A 168 5.08 1.51 -5.62
N THR A 169 5.18 2.84 -5.60
CA THR A 169 4.36 3.70 -6.47
C THR A 169 4.73 3.53 -7.94
N LEU A 170 6.03 3.46 -8.28
CA LEU A 170 6.48 3.26 -9.66
C LEU A 170 6.21 1.83 -10.15
N THR A 171 6.39 0.82 -9.29
CA THR A 171 6.03 -0.56 -9.66
C THR A 171 4.54 -0.70 -9.88
N LEU A 172 3.70 -0.04 -9.06
CA LEU A 172 2.26 -0.01 -9.28
C LEU A 172 1.91 0.68 -10.61
N ALA A 173 2.54 1.82 -10.93
CA ALA A 173 2.33 2.49 -12.22
C ALA A 173 2.76 1.61 -13.40
N ALA A 174 3.94 0.99 -13.33
CA ALA A 174 4.46 0.10 -14.37
C ALA A 174 3.55 -1.11 -14.59
N LEU A 175 3.06 -1.72 -13.51
CA LEU A 175 2.08 -2.81 -13.60
C LEU A 175 0.78 -2.33 -14.27
N GLY A 176 0.24 -1.17 -13.88
CA GLY A 176 -0.97 -0.61 -14.49
C GLY A 176 -0.83 -0.41 -15.99
N LEU A 177 0.26 0.22 -16.43
CA LEU A 177 0.55 0.42 -17.85
C LEU A 177 0.75 -0.91 -18.60
N GLY A 178 1.50 -1.86 -18.01
CA GLY A 178 1.77 -3.15 -18.62
C GLY A 178 0.52 -4.02 -18.76
N ILE A 179 -0.32 -4.06 -17.74
CA ILE A 179 -1.58 -4.82 -17.72
C ILE A 179 -2.58 -4.23 -18.70
N ASN A 180 -2.70 -2.90 -18.75
CA ASN A 180 -3.62 -2.22 -19.67
C ASN A 180 -3.10 -2.17 -21.12
N SER A 181 -1.85 -2.59 -21.38
CA SER A 181 -1.40 -2.91 -22.74
C SER A 181 -2.15 -4.12 -23.32
N PHE A 182 -2.72 -4.97 -22.47
CA PHE A 182 -3.61 -6.08 -22.83
C PHE A 182 -5.10 -5.75 -22.62
N GLU A 183 -5.43 -4.48 -22.38
CA GLU A 183 -6.80 -3.99 -22.20
C GLU A 183 -7.59 -4.69 -21.08
N ILE A 184 -6.90 -5.08 -20.00
CA ILE A 184 -7.51 -5.85 -18.90
C ILE A 184 -8.50 -4.99 -18.09
N TYR A 185 -8.20 -3.71 -17.82
CA TYR A 185 -9.12 -2.80 -17.11
C TYR A 185 -9.54 -1.60 -17.95
N THR A 186 -8.62 -1.03 -18.72
CA THR A 186 -8.88 0.09 -19.62
C THR A 186 -7.98 -0.01 -20.85
N THR A 187 -8.27 0.78 -21.88
CA THR A 187 -7.44 0.86 -23.08
C THR A 187 -6.04 1.39 -22.76
N ALA A 188 -5.03 0.93 -23.51
CA ALA A 188 -3.64 1.36 -23.32
C ALA A 188 -3.47 2.88 -23.42
N ASN A 189 -4.17 3.52 -24.35
CA ASN A 189 -4.14 4.97 -24.53
C ASN A 189 -4.71 5.69 -23.29
N ALA A 190 -5.84 5.22 -22.76
CA ALA A 190 -6.41 5.77 -21.54
C ALA A 190 -5.49 5.55 -20.33
N ALA A 191 -4.81 4.41 -20.22
CA ALA A 191 -3.85 4.17 -19.13
C ALA A 191 -2.67 5.16 -19.18
N ILE A 192 -2.10 5.41 -20.37
CA ILE A 192 -0.99 6.36 -20.54
C ILE A 192 -1.43 7.78 -20.16
N TRP A 193 -2.57 8.24 -20.67
CA TRP A 193 -3.10 9.55 -20.32
C TRP A 193 -3.52 9.64 -18.87
N GLY A 194 -4.06 8.57 -18.30
CA GLY A 194 -4.38 8.49 -16.88
C GLY A 194 -3.14 8.66 -16.01
N TYR A 195 -2.01 8.04 -16.36
CA TYR A 195 -0.73 8.25 -15.68
C TYR A 195 -0.24 9.70 -15.77
N ILE A 196 -0.19 10.25 -17.00
CA ILE A 196 0.30 11.61 -17.25
C ILE A 196 -0.57 12.64 -16.55
N ILE A 197 -1.90 12.58 -16.73
CA ILE A 197 -2.86 13.51 -16.13
C ILE A 197 -2.87 13.34 -14.62
N GLY A 198 -2.83 12.11 -14.11
CA GLY A 198 -2.79 11.82 -12.67
C GLY A 198 -1.58 12.47 -11.99
N PHE A 199 -0.41 12.44 -12.63
CA PHE A 199 0.77 13.14 -12.13
C PHE A 199 0.62 14.66 -12.24
N LEU A 200 0.30 15.16 -13.43
CA LEU A 200 0.29 16.59 -13.73
C LEU A 200 -0.78 17.36 -12.97
N CYS A 201 -1.94 16.76 -12.72
CA CYS A 201 -3.05 17.48 -12.07
C CYS A 201 -2.67 17.95 -10.66
N LEU A 202 -2.15 17.07 -9.81
CA LEU A 202 -1.72 17.46 -8.47
C LEU A 202 -0.42 18.26 -8.49
N TRP A 203 0.49 17.97 -9.43
CA TRP A 203 1.73 18.75 -9.58
C TRP A 203 1.45 20.21 -9.93
N ILE A 204 0.54 20.49 -10.87
CA ILE A 204 0.13 21.86 -11.23
C ILE A 204 -0.50 22.56 -10.03
N VAL A 205 -1.45 21.90 -9.34
CA VAL A 205 -2.11 22.45 -8.15
C VAL A 205 -1.09 22.77 -7.06
N TYR A 206 -0.12 21.89 -6.82
CA TYR A 206 0.95 22.10 -5.86
C TYR A 206 1.82 23.31 -6.19
N TYR A 207 2.28 23.45 -7.43
CA TYR A 207 3.10 24.60 -7.82
C TYR A 207 2.33 25.91 -7.78
N LEU A 208 1.06 25.92 -8.22
CA LEU A 208 0.20 27.10 -8.08
C LEU A 208 0.04 27.50 -6.61
N PHE A 209 -0.23 26.53 -5.73
CA PHE A 209 -0.33 26.77 -4.30
C PHE A 209 0.98 27.30 -3.71
N LYS A 210 2.13 26.72 -4.12
CA LYS A 210 3.46 27.13 -3.66
C LYS A 210 3.79 28.57 -4.09
N ILE A 211 3.43 28.96 -5.31
CA ILE A 211 3.63 30.33 -5.81
C ILE A 211 2.75 31.33 -5.03
N VAL A 212 1.49 30.99 -4.78
CA VAL A 212 0.53 31.89 -4.11
C VAL A 212 0.82 32.03 -2.60
N THR A 213 1.17 30.94 -1.93
CA THR A 213 1.29 30.90 -0.46
C THR A 213 2.73 30.91 0.05
N GLY A 214 3.71 30.64 -0.82
CA GLY A 214 5.10 30.43 -0.43
C GLY A 214 5.35 29.16 0.39
N LYS A 215 4.33 28.30 0.56
CA LYS A 215 4.39 27.09 1.39
C LYS A 215 4.24 25.82 0.56
N GLU A 216 4.85 24.75 1.03
CA GLU A 216 4.67 23.42 0.44
C GLU A 216 3.36 22.82 0.96
N GLY A 217 2.42 22.56 0.06
CA GLY A 217 1.05 22.17 0.41
C GLY A 217 0.77 20.67 0.39
N MET A 218 1.57 19.86 -0.33
CA MET A 218 1.31 18.44 -0.56
C MET A 218 2.61 17.67 -0.82
N GLY A 219 2.65 16.38 -0.46
CA GLY A 219 3.81 15.53 -0.68
C GLY A 219 3.92 15.04 -2.12
N TYR A 220 5.14 14.98 -2.66
CA TYR A 220 5.38 14.49 -4.02
C TYR A 220 4.97 13.01 -4.23
N GLY A 221 4.92 12.23 -3.14
CA GLY A 221 4.43 10.85 -3.17
C GLY A 221 2.98 10.74 -3.65
N ASP A 222 2.14 11.72 -3.29
CA ASP A 222 0.72 11.74 -3.65
C ASP A 222 0.53 11.85 -5.17
N PHE A 223 1.39 12.61 -5.85
CA PHE A 223 1.35 12.78 -7.31
C PHE A 223 1.65 11.45 -8.00
N LYS A 224 2.64 10.71 -7.49
CA LYS A 224 3.04 9.40 -8.02
C LYS A 224 1.97 8.35 -7.77
N LEU A 225 1.34 8.36 -6.59
CA LEU A 225 0.26 7.44 -6.27
C LEU A 225 -0.98 7.69 -7.14
N LEU A 226 -1.38 8.96 -7.30
CA LEU A 226 -2.51 9.29 -8.17
C LEU A 226 -2.20 8.96 -9.65
N ALA A 227 -0.98 9.20 -10.11
CA ALA A 227 -0.52 8.78 -11.42
C ALA A 227 -0.61 7.26 -11.60
N ALA A 228 -0.14 6.49 -10.61
CA ALA A 228 -0.25 5.04 -10.64
C ALA A 228 -1.72 4.61 -10.74
N LEU A 229 -2.61 5.15 -9.91
CA LEU A 229 -4.05 4.86 -9.99
C LEU A 229 -4.66 5.24 -11.34
N GLY A 230 -4.23 6.37 -11.93
CA GLY A 230 -4.59 6.76 -13.29
C GLY A 230 -4.13 5.78 -14.36
N ALA A 231 -2.95 5.16 -14.19
CA ALA A 231 -2.47 4.10 -15.08
C ALA A 231 -3.36 2.85 -15.05
N TRP A 232 -3.99 2.56 -13.91
CA TRP A 232 -4.87 1.40 -13.74
C TRP A 232 -6.28 1.65 -14.26
N MET A 233 -6.85 2.83 -13.99
CA MET A 233 -8.28 3.12 -14.21
C MET A 233 -8.56 4.14 -15.31
N GLY A 234 -7.52 4.77 -15.87
CA GLY A 234 -7.64 5.84 -16.85
C GLY A 234 -7.98 7.21 -16.24
N PRO A 235 -8.01 8.27 -17.06
CA PRO A 235 -8.15 9.65 -16.59
C PRO A 235 -9.55 9.97 -16.06
N LEU A 236 -10.58 9.26 -16.53
CA LEU A 236 -11.97 9.51 -16.15
C LEU A 236 -12.25 9.21 -14.67
N MET A 237 -11.49 8.29 -14.07
CA MET A 237 -11.65 7.95 -12.64
C MET A 237 -10.88 8.90 -11.72
N LEU A 238 -9.91 9.68 -12.23
CA LEU A 238 -9.11 10.58 -11.40
C LEU A 238 -9.93 11.63 -10.63
N PRO A 239 -10.93 12.32 -11.24
CA PRO A 239 -11.76 13.28 -10.51
C PRO A 239 -12.52 12.63 -9.35
N LEU A 240 -13.04 11.41 -9.54
CA LEU A 240 -13.73 10.68 -8.49
C LEU A 240 -12.79 10.37 -7.32
N ILE A 241 -11.56 9.93 -7.61
CA ILE A 241 -10.55 9.62 -6.58
C ILE A 241 -10.19 10.88 -5.80
N ILE A 242 -9.95 12.01 -6.48
CA ILE A 242 -9.65 13.30 -5.84
C ILE A 242 -10.83 13.74 -4.98
N LEU A 243 -12.06 13.62 -5.47
CA LEU A 243 -13.27 14.01 -4.73
C LEU A 243 -13.44 13.16 -3.46
N LEU A 244 -13.41 11.83 -3.59
CA LEU A 244 -13.57 10.93 -2.45
C LEU A 244 -12.45 11.11 -1.41
N SER A 245 -11.20 11.22 -1.87
CA SER A 245 -10.05 11.42 -0.97
C SER A 245 -10.10 12.77 -0.25
N SER A 246 -10.46 13.84 -0.95
CA SER A 246 -10.56 15.19 -0.35
C SER A 246 -11.72 15.29 0.64
N VAL A 247 -12.87 14.68 0.37
CA VAL A 247 -14.01 14.66 1.30
C VAL A 247 -13.64 13.93 2.59
N VAL A 248 -13.12 12.71 2.47
CA VAL A 248 -12.72 11.91 3.65
C VAL A 248 -11.58 12.62 4.41
N GLY A 249 -10.60 13.14 3.69
CA GLY A 249 -9.48 13.87 4.28
C GLY A 249 -9.87 15.17 4.96
N ALA A 250 -10.82 15.92 4.42
CA ALA A 250 -11.34 17.12 5.04
C ALA A 250 -12.10 16.79 6.33
N ILE A 251 -12.97 15.77 6.32
CA ILE A 251 -13.72 15.34 7.51
C ILE A 251 -12.74 14.96 8.64
N ILE A 252 -11.76 14.11 8.35
CA ILE A 252 -10.81 13.65 9.37
C ILE A 252 -9.87 14.79 9.78
N GLY A 253 -9.42 15.63 8.85
CA GLY A 253 -8.61 16.81 9.14
C GLY A 253 -9.30 17.77 10.10
N ILE A 254 -10.58 18.08 9.87
CA ILE A 254 -11.39 18.93 10.77
C ILE A 254 -11.51 18.30 12.16
N ILE A 255 -11.77 16.99 12.24
CA ILE A 255 -11.85 16.27 13.52
C ILE A 255 -10.52 16.35 14.27
N LEU A 256 -9.40 16.10 13.60
CA LEU A 256 -8.07 16.14 14.19
C LEU A 256 -7.69 17.54 14.68
N LEU A 257 -7.98 18.58 13.90
CA LEU A 257 -7.77 19.97 14.30
C LEU A 257 -8.55 20.31 15.58
N LYS A 258 -9.79 19.83 15.70
CA LYS A 258 -10.63 20.06 16.88
C LYS A 258 -10.11 19.33 18.13
N ILE A 259 -9.52 18.15 17.96
CA ILE A 259 -8.99 17.34 19.07
C ILE A 259 -7.60 17.83 19.51
N ARG A 260 -6.68 18.03 18.56
CA ARG A 260 -5.26 18.27 18.87
C ARG A 260 -4.90 19.73 19.05
N LYS A 261 -5.74 20.68 18.59
CA LYS A 261 -5.50 22.14 18.65
C LYS A 261 -4.18 22.62 18.00
N GLU A 262 -3.44 21.75 17.32
CA GLU A 262 -2.21 22.03 16.62
C GLU A 262 -2.33 21.62 15.16
N ASN A 263 -1.73 22.42 14.27
CA ASN A 263 -1.72 22.17 12.83
C ASN A 263 -0.57 21.23 12.47
N ILE A 264 -0.68 19.97 12.89
CA ILE A 264 0.31 18.92 12.59
C ILE A 264 0.09 18.46 11.14
N PRO A 265 1.16 18.29 10.33
CA PRO A 265 1.05 17.73 8.99
C PRO A 265 0.34 16.37 9.03
N PHE A 266 -0.64 16.19 8.16
CA PHE A 266 -1.42 14.96 8.05
C PHE A 266 -1.15 14.29 6.69
N ALA A 267 -1.05 12.95 6.68
CA ALA A 267 -0.65 12.16 5.52
C ALA A 267 -1.83 11.90 4.56
N PHE A 268 -1.86 12.56 3.40
CA PHE A 268 -3.00 12.49 2.48
C PHE A 268 -3.04 11.20 1.63
N GLY A 269 -1.89 10.53 1.46
CA GLY A 269 -1.73 9.30 0.68
C GLY A 269 -2.74 8.19 1.01
N PRO A 270 -3.03 7.87 2.29
CA PRO A 270 -4.04 6.92 2.70
C PRO A 270 -5.40 7.16 2.07
N TYR A 271 -5.82 8.41 1.99
CA TYR A 271 -7.13 8.74 1.45
C TYR A 271 -7.16 8.60 -0.06
N ILE A 272 -6.06 8.92 -0.75
CA ILE A 272 -5.92 8.61 -2.18
C ILE A 272 -5.96 7.09 -2.40
N ALA A 273 -5.25 6.31 -1.59
CA ALA A 273 -5.23 4.85 -1.71
C ALA A 273 -6.60 4.21 -1.46
N ILE A 274 -7.30 4.64 -0.40
CA ILE A 274 -8.64 4.16 -0.07
C ILE A 274 -9.64 4.58 -1.15
N ALA A 275 -9.65 5.84 -1.56
CA ALA A 275 -10.51 6.34 -2.62
C ALA A 275 -10.22 5.64 -3.95
N GLY A 276 -8.95 5.41 -4.27
CA GLY A 276 -8.49 4.65 -5.42
C GLY A 276 -9.00 3.23 -5.42
N TRP A 277 -8.94 2.54 -4.27
CA TRP A 277 -9.46 1.17 -4.14
C TRP A 277 -10.98 1.11 -4.30
N ILE A 278 -11.71 2.08 -3.73
CA ILE A 278 -13.17 2.18 -3.89
C ILE A 278 -13.52 2.47 -5.36
N ALA A 279 -12.85 3.42 -6.00
CA ALA A 279 -13.05 3.76 -7.40
C ALA A 279 -12.67 2.59 -8.33
N PHE A 280 -11.67 1.80 -7.98
CA PHE A 280 -11.27 0.62 -8.74
C PHE A 280 -12.37 -0.43 -8.78
N LEU A 281 -13.04 -0.69 -7.65
CA LEU A 281 -14.08 -1.71 -7.56
C LEU A 281 -15.47 -1.23 -8.00
N TRP A 282 -15.80 0.01 -7.67
CA TRP A 282 -17.16 0.55 -7.84
C TRP A 282 -17.23 1.88 -8.61
N GLY A 283 -16.11 2.32 -9.20
CA GLY A 283 -16.03 3.63 -9.86
C GLY A 283 -17.05 3.81 -10.96
N GLU A 284 -17.29 2.79 -11.79
CA GLU A 284 -18.31 2.88 -12.83
C GLU A 284 -19.72 3.04 -12.27
N GLN A 285 -20.10 2.26 -11.24
CA GLN A 285 -21.42 2.38 -10.62
C GLN A 285 -21.58 3.75 -9.95
N ILE A 286 -20.55 4.23 -9.25
CA ILE A 286 -20.57 5.55 -8.60
C ILE A 286 -20.68 6.66 -9.65
N MET A 287 -19.92 6.57 -10.75
CA MET A 287 -19.96 7.56 -11.82
C MET A 287 -21.31 7.56 -12.55
N LYS A 288 -21.93 6.40 -12.77
CA LYS A 288 -23.30 6.32 -13.33
C LYS A 288 -24.31 7.05 -12.46
N ILE A 289 -24.32 6.76 -11.15
CA ILE A 289 -25.18 7.45 -10.17
C ILE A 289 -24.91 8.97 -10.18
N TYR A 290 -23.63 9.37 -10.20
CA TYR A 290 -23.25 10.79 -10.20
C TYR A 290 -23.67 11.53 -11.48
N LEU A 291 -23.57 10.87 -12.64
CA LEU A 291 -23.95 11.42 -13.93
C LEU A 291 -25.47 11.30 -14.21
N GLY A 292 -26.23 10.68 -13.30
CA GLY A 292 -27.68 10.50 -13.42
C GLY A 292 -28.09 9.52 -14.53
N GLN A 293 -27.25 8.53 -14.82
CA GLN A 293 -27.49 7.46 -15.80
C GLN A 293 -27.76 6.13 -15.10
#